data_AF-A0A285ZNT9-F1
#
_entry.id   AF-A0A285ZNT9-F1
#
_cell.length_a   1.000
_cell.length_b   1.000
_cell.length_c   1.000
_cell.angle_alpha   90.00
_cell.angle_beta   90.00
_cell.angle_gamma   90.00
#
_symmetry.space_group_name_H-M   'P 1'
#
loop_
_entity.id
_entity.type
_entity.pdbx_description
1 polymer ?
#
loop_
_entity_poly.entity_id
_entity_poly.type
_entity_poly.pdbx_seq_one_letter_code
_entity_poly.pdbx_strand_id
1 'polypeptide(L)'
;MAATAFSCSDKQEQQQQSSSTTTTMSSSAEESSSSAVESSSSISNALDAKVFEKILTFYTNYIFGDEFASDSVIAKYCTKELAQELSKAYNDEFSDGGGYAVWKFRSGAQDGEDIHEIEKIESLGDGKYLVHYNDMGNKGTHTITIVQQNGDIFFDKLD
;
A
#
# COMPACT_ATOMS: atom_id res chain seq x y z
N MET A 1 -29.67 -34.57 21.66
CA MET A 1 -30.23 -35.15 20.41
C MET A 1 -30.76 -33.95 19.62
N ALA A 2 -30.19 -33.52 18.50
CA ALA A 2 -29.46 -34.24 17.43
C ALA A 2 -30.36 -35.26 16.69
N ALA A 3 -30.42 -35.30 15.35
CA ALA A 3 -29.56 -34.63 14.37
C ALA A 3 -30.26 -34.28 13.03
N THR A 4 -29.63 -33.33 12.31
CA THR A 4 -29.49 -33.18 10.84
C THR A 4 -30.44 -33.91 9.88
N ALA A 5 -30.97 -33.16 8.90
CA ALA A 5 -30.72 -33.41 7.46
C ALA A 5 -31.08 -32.17 6.61
N PHE A 6 -30.16 -31.74 5.73
CA PHE A 6 -30.47 -30.94 4.54
C PHE A 6 -29.64 -31.48 3.37
N SER A 7 -30.19 -31.46 2.15
CA SER A 7 -29.70 -32.27 1.02
C SER A 7 -28.57 -31.62 0.21
N CYS A 8 -27.76 -32.45 -0.45
CA CYS A 8 -26.65 -32.05 -1.32
C CYS A 8 -27.07 -31.41 -2.64
N SER A 9 -26.12 -30.64 -3.21
CA SER A 9 -25.84 -30.45 -4.64
C SER A 9 -26.88 -29.68 -5.49
N ASP A 10 -26.51 -28.97 -6.56
CA ASP A 10 -25.37 -29.23 -7.47
C ASP A 10 -24.60 -27.97 -7.94
N LYS A 11 -23.66 -28.12 -8.89
CA LYS A 11 -22.55 -27.18 -9.14
C LYS A 11 -22.40 -26.84 -10.64
N GLN A 12 -22.37 -25.55 -11.00
CA GLN A 12 -22.14 -25.07 -12.37
C GLN A 12 -20.64 -24.78 -12.68
N GLU A 13 -20.37 -24.19 -13.86
CA GLU A 13 -19.09 -24.11 -14.59
C GLU A 13 -18.53 -25.49 -15.04
N GLN A 14 -18.20 -25.82 -16.31
CA GLN A 14 -17.82 -25.08 -17.53
C GLN A 14 -16.58 -24.18 -17.34
N GLN A 15 -15.51 -24.16 -18.15
CA GLN A 15 -15.12 -24.86 -19.39
C GLN A 15 -13.53 -24.87 -19.40
N GLN A 16 -12.71 -25.12 -20.43
CA GLN A 16 -12.89 -25.29 -21.88
C GLN A 16 -11.90 -26.32 -22.49
N GLN A 17 -10.70 -25.88 -22.92
CA GLN A 17 -9.78 -26.43 -23.94
C GLN A 17 -8.40 -25.72 -23.78
N SER A 18 -7.28 -26.02 -24.45
CA SER A 18 -6.66 -27.23 -25.05
C SER A 18 -5.23 -26.88 -25.54
N SER A 19 -4.41 -27.89 -25.84
CA SER A 19 -3.27 -27.85 -26.79
C SER A 19 -2.01 -27.02 -26.51
N SER A 20 -0.97 -27.75 -26.11
CA SER A 20 0.46 -27.67 -26.48
C SER A 20 0.95 -26.67 -27.55
N THR A 21 2.12 -26.06 -27.29
CA THR A 21 3.21 -25.88 -28.28
C THR A 21 4.59 -25.85 -27.59
N THR A 22 5.67 -25.87 -28.37
CA THR A 22 7.06 -26.08 -27.89
C THR A 22 8.08 -25.31 -28.76
N THR A 23 9.34 -25.28 -28.32
CA THR A 23 10.56 -24.97 -29.11
C THR A 23 10.80 -23.51 -29.53
N THR A 24 11.84 -22.87 -28.98
CA THR A 24 13.10 -22.51 -29.68
C THR A 24 14.06 -21.77 -28.73
N MET A 25 15.38 -21.98 -28.88
CA MET A 25 16.48 -21.23 -28.24
C MET A 25 17.33 -20.56 -29.33
N SER A 26 18.04 -19.46 -29.02
CA SER A 26 18.98 -18.64 -29.86
C SER A 26 18.47 -17.21 -30.11
N SER A 27 19.29 -16.15 -30.18
CA SER A 27 20.74 -16.05 -29.90
C SER A 27 21.20 -14.60 -29.64
N SER A 28 22.41 -14.50 -29.08
CA SER A 28 23.40 -13.39 -29.06
C SER A 28 23.03 -11.93 -29.38
N ALA A 29 23.61 -11.07 -28.54
CA ALA A 29 23.74 -9.62 -28.65
C ALA A 29 24.28 -9.07 -29.99
N GLU A 30 24.01 -7.77 -30.20
CA GLU A 30 24.99 -6.77 -30.70
C GLU A 30 24.84 -5.48 -29.86
N GLU A 31 25.63 -4.44 -30.17
CA GLU A 31 26.13 -3.45 -29.21
C GLU A 31 25.58 -2.00 -29.41
N SER A 32 26.04 -1.10 -28.53
CA SER A 32 26.19 0.35 -28.72
C SER A 32 24.95 1.27 -28.67
N SER A 33 24.71 1.76 -27.45
CA SER A 33 24.86 3.18 -27.09
C SER A 33 24.05 4.26 -27.84
N SER A 34 23.14 4.91 -27.10
CA SER A 34 22.79 6.32 -27.31
C SER A 34 22.52 7.01 -25.97
N SER A 35 22.86 8.30 -25.89
CA SER A 35 23.22 8.94 -24.63
C SER A 35 22.09 9.74 -23.96
N ALA A 36 22.07 9.68 -22.63
CA ALA A 36 21.73 10.79 -21.74
C ALA A 36 20.30 11.39 -21.80
N VAL A 37 19.26 10.55 -21.89
CA VAL A 37 17.90 10.91 -21.40
C VAL A 37 17.31 9.92 -20.39
N GLU A 38 17.73 8.65 -20.38
CA GLU A 38 17.03 7.58 -19.64
C GLU A 38 17.48 7.37 -18.17
N SER A 39 18.40 8.21 -17.66
CA SER A 39 18.95 8.02 -16.31
C SER A 39 17.99 8.37 -15.17
N SER A 40 16.84 9.00 -15.44
CA SER A 40 15.82 9.35 -14.44
C SER A 40 14.76 8.26 -14.27
N SER A 41 14.23 7.72 -15.36
CA SER A 41 13.11 6.75 -15.36
C SER A 41 13.45 5.45 -14.60
N SER A 42 14.63 4.88 -14.82
CA SER A 42 15.07 3.68 -14.12
C SER A 42 15.29 3.90 -12.62
N ILE A 43 15.65 5.14 -12.23
CA ILE A 43 15.80 5.51 -10.81
C ILE A 43 14.44 5.74 -10.18
N SER A 44 13.49 6.41 -10.85
CA SER A 44 12.14 6.59 -10.31
C SER A 44 11.42 5.25 -10.12
N ASN A 45 11.52 4.30 -11.04
CA ASN A 45 10.94 2.97 -10.87
C ASN A 45 11.54 2.20 -9.65
N ALA A 46 12.86 2.27 -9.44
CA ALA A 46 13.53 1.63 -8.30
C ALA A 46 13.29 2.37 -6.96
N LEU A 47 12.94 3.65 -7.03
CA LEU A 47 12.52 4.50 -5.91
C LEU A 47 11.06 4.20 -5.54
N ASP A 48 10.17 4.19 -6.54
CA ASP A 48 8.75 3.83 -6.42
C ASP A 48 8.59 2.45 -5.79
N ALA A 49 9.36 1.44 -6.22
CA ALA A 49 9.37 0.11 -5.60
C ALA A 49 9.64 0.17 -4.07
N LYS A 50 10.62 0.97 -3.63
CA LYS A 50 10.91 1.17 -2.21
C LYS A 50 9.83 1.97 -1.48
N VAL A 51 9.19 2.92 -2.16
CA VAL A 51 8.02 3.64 -1.60
C VAL A 51 6.86 2.67 -1.43
N PHE A 52 6.55 1.83 -2.42
CA PHE A 52 5.51 0.81 -2.34
C PHE A 52 5.76 -0.19 -1.20
N GLU A 53 6.98 -0.74 -1.08
CA GLU A 53 7.36 -1.61 0.04
C GLU A 53 7.24 -0.90 1.40
N LYS A 54 7.63 0.38 1.48
CA LYS A 54 7.57 1.16 2.73
C LYS A 54 6.13 1.54 3.12
N ILE A 55 5.28 1.86 2.15
CA ILE A 55 3.84 2.08 2.35
C ILE A 55 3.17 0.77 2.78
N LEU A 56 3.38 -0.33 2.06
CA LEU A 56 2.80 -1.64 2.38
C LEU A 56 3.19 -2.10 3.78
N THR A 57 4.49 -2.04 4.10
CA THR A 57 4.99 -2.33 5.45
C THR A 57 4.35 -1.44 6.51
N PHE A 58 4.17 -0.14 6.23
CA PHE A 58 3.55 0.77 7.18
C PHE A 58 2.06 0.45 7.40
N TYR A 59 1.29 0.21 6.34
CA TYR A 59 -0.13 -0.12 6.44
C TYR A 59 -0.35 -1.47 7.13
N THR A 60 0.33 -2.53 6.70
CA THR A 60 0.11 -3.88 7.23
C THR A 60 0.48 -3.99 8.72
N ASN A 61 1.46 -3.22 9.22
CA ASN A 61 1.86 -3.29 10.64
C ASN A 61 1.15 -2.24 11.53
N TYR A 62 1.04 -0.98 11.10
CA TYR A 62 0.58 0.14 11.96
C TYR A 62 -0.84 0.65 11.69
N ILE A 63 -1.43 0.33 10.53
CA ILE A 63 -2.77 0.81 10.14
C ILE A 63 -3.80 -0.33 10.24
N PHE A 64 -3.43 -1.52 9.77
CA PHE A 64 -4.25 -2.74 9.82
C PHE A 64 -3.80 -3.75 10.87
N GLY A 65 -2.50 -3.77 11.21
CA GLY A 65 -1.95 -4.61 12.29
C GLY A 65 -2.12 -3.99 13.69
N ASP A 66 -1.59 -4.68 14.70
CA ASP A 66 -1.64 -4.28 16.10
C ASP A 66 -0.42 -3.46 16.59
N GLU A 67 0.57 -3.18 15.73
CA GLU A 67 1.73 -2.37 16.16
C GLU A 67 1.33 -0.92 16.43
N PHE A 68 1.59 -0.45 17.66
CA PHE A 68 1.35 0.95 18.01
C PHE A 68 2.36 1.88 17.30
N ALA A 69 1.85 2.85 16.54
CA ALA A 69 2.63 3.85 15.80
C ALA A 69 3.30 4.89 16.72
N SER A 70 4.30 4.45 17.49
CA SER A 70 5.08 5.29 18.41
C SER A 70 5.90 6.37 17.69
N ASP A 71 6.36 7.37 18.44
CA ASP A 71 7.21 8.48 17.98
C ASP A 71 8.40 8.00 17.13
N SER A 72 9.02 6.87 17.51
CA SER A 72 10.16 6.27 16.79
C SER A 72 9.77 5.64 15.44
N VAL A 73 8.55 5.15 15.32
CA VAL A 73 7.97 4.69 14.05
C VAL A 73 7.62 5.92 13.20
N ILE A 74 6.85 6.85 13.75
CA ILE A 74 6.41 8.04 13.02
C ILE A 74 7.61 8.89 12.54
N ALA A 75 8.67 9.06 13.33
CA ALA A 75 9.89 9.75 12.90
C ALA A 75 10.75 8.97 11.88
N LYS A 76 10.48 7.67 11.67
CA LYS A 76 11.16 6.81 10.68
C LYS A 76 10.36 6.70 9.37
N TYR A 77 9.04 6.83 9.41
CA TYR A 77 8.16 6.70 8.24
C TYR A 77 7.67 8.06 7.72
N CYS A 78 7.40 9.04 8.60
CA CYS A 78 6.79 10.33 8.28
C CYS A 78 7.78 11.50 8.46
N THR A 79 7.49 12.65 7.83
CA THR A 79 8.17 13.91 8.15
C THR A 79 7.66 14.49 9.46
N LYS A 80 8.37 15.50 9.99
CA LYS A 80 7.91 16.24 11.17
C LYS A 80 6.59 16.96 10.94
N GLU A 81 6.32 17.43 9.72
CA GLU A 81 5.06 18.10 9.39
C GLU A 81 3.88 17.12 9.48
N LEU A 82 3.95 15.95 8.81
CA LEU A 82 2.92 14.92 8.93
C LEU A 82 2.79 14.37 10.37
N ALA A 83 3.91 14.17 11.07
CA ALA A 83 3.89 13.74 12.47
C ALA A 83 3.16 14.75 13.38
N GLN A 84 3.41 16.05 13.17
CA GLN A 84 2.72 17.11 13.90
C GLN A 84 1.26 17.23 13.50
N GLU A 85 0.89 17.00 12.23
CA GLU A 85 -0.49 17.02 11.77
C GLU A 85 -1.30 15.84 12.35
N LEU A 86 -0.75 14.62 12.31
CA LEU A 86 -1.35 13.43 12.91
C LEU A 86 -1.47 13.56 14.44
N SER A 87 -0.46 14.12 15.13
CA SER A 87 -0.56 14.36 16.57
C SER A 87 -1.53 15.50 16.89
N LYS A 88 -1.58 16.57 16.09
CA LYS A 88 -2.58 17.63 16.23
C LYS A 88 -3.99 17.07 16.10
N ALA A 89 -4.27 16.30 15.05
CA ALA A 89 -5.55 15.64 14.84
C ALA A 89 -5.91 14.65 15.97
N TYR A 90 -4.92 13.99 16.58
CA TYR A 90 -5.14 13.20 17.80
C TYR A 90 -5.58 14.10 18.95
N ASN A 91 -4.87 15.20 19.21
CA ASN A 91 -5.14 16.13 20.31
C ASN A 91 -6.42 16.97 20.12
N ASP A 92 -6.89 17.19 18.89
CA ASP A 92 -8.20 17.83 18.60
C ASP A 92 -9.38 16.91 18.94
N GLU A 93 -9.23 15.58 18.82
CA GLU A 93 -10.28 14.60 19.12
C GLU A 93 -10.16 14.00 20.55
N PHE A 94 -8.94 13.84 21.08
CA PHE A 94 -8.62 13.20 22.36
C PHE A 94 -7.79 14.12 23.27
N SER A 95 -8.36 14.49 24.43
CA SER A 95 -7.70 15.39 25.40
C SER A 95 -6.59 14.74 26.23
N ASP A 96 -6.42 13.42 26.14
CA ASP A 96 -5.43 12.65 26.90
C ASP A 96 -3.99 12.91 26.41
N GLY A 97 -3.85 13.22 25.10
CA GLY A 97 -2.60 13.61 24.47
C GLY A 97 -1.60 12.48 24.21
N GLY A 98 -0.55 12.79 23.44
CA GLY A 98 0.59 11.88 23.22
C GLY A 98 0.35 10.75 22.21
N GLY A 99 -0.72 10.81 21.43
CA GLY A 99 -0.96 9.89 20.31
C GLY A 99 -0.77 10.54 18.93
N TYR A 100 -1.00 9.71 17.90
CA TYR A 100 -1.04 10.09 16.49
C TYR A 100 -2.34 9.56 15.87
N ALA A 101 -3.00 10.36 15.03
CA ALA A 101 -4.28 10.02 14.41
C ALA A 101 -4.13 9.03 13.23
N VAL A 102 -3.56 7.85 13.46
CA VAL A 102 -3.33 6.84 12.42
C VAL A 102 -4.63 6.30 11.80
N TRP A 103 -5.78 6.49 12.45
CA TRP A 103 -7.10 6.25 11.85
C TRP A 103 -7.38 7.14 10.63
N LYS A 104 -6.66 8.24 10.41
CA LYS A 104 -6.78 9.08 9.20
C LYS A 104 -6.32 8.36 7.92
N PHE A 105 -5.55 7.27 8.02
CA PHE A 105 -5.17 6.40 6.89
C PHE A 105 -6.18 5.28 6.61
N ARG A 106 -7.26 5.20 7.41
CA ARG A 106 -8.35 4.22 7.29
C ARG A 106 -9.63 4.89 6.80
N SER A 107 -10.59 4.09 6.34
CA SER A 107 -11.89 4.58 5.85
C SER A 107 -12.77 5.19 6.94
N GLY A 108 -12.47 4.91 8.21
CA GLY A 108 -13.34 5.23 9.35
C GLY A 108 -14.54 4.30 9.50
N ALA A 109 -14.68 3.26 8.68
CA ALA A 109 -15.67 2.22 8.87
C ALA A 109 -15.42 1.46 10.19
N GLN A 110 -16.51 1.11 10.89
CA GLN A 110 -16.48 0.27 12.10
C GLN A 110 -17.30 -1.03 11.98
N ASP A 111 -18.11 -1.16 10.92
CA ASP A 111 -18.83 -2.38 10.54
C ASP A 111 -18.42 -2.77 9.11
N GLY A 112 -18.19 -4.07 8.87
CA GLY A 112 -17.85 -4.61 7.55
C GLY A 112 -17.36 -6.07 7.61
N GLU A 113 -16.67 -6.53 6.56
CA GLU A 113 -16.02 -7.85 6.52
C GLU A 113 -14.62 -7.78 7.17
N ASP A 114 -14.06 -8.89 7.66
CA ASP A 114 -12.71 -8.90 8.29
C ASP A 114 -11.59 -8.92 7.22
N ILE A 115 -11.56 -7.90 6.37
CA ILE A 115 -10.67 -7.78 5.20
C ILE A 115 -9.90 -6.46 5.24
N HIS A 116 -8.57 -6.58 5.28
CA HIS A 116 -7.63 -5.48 5.47
C HIS A 116 -6.40 -5.64 4.57
N GLU A 117 -6.42 -5.02 3.40
CA GLU A 117 -5.34 -5.12 2.41
C GLU A 117 -5.17 -3.86 1.57
N ILE A 118 -4.00 -3.69 0.95
CA ILE A 118 -3.79 -2.73 -0.13
C ILE A 118 -4.08 -3.45 -1.45
N GLU A 119 -5.09 -3.01 -2.20
CA GLU A 119 -5.44 -3.59 -3.50
C GLU A 119 -4.43 -3.20 -4.58
N LYS A 120 -3.92 -1.95 -4.52
CA LYS A 120 -3.00 -1.37 -5.49
C LYS A 120 -2.32 -0.12 -4.91
N ILE A 121 -1.12 0.21 -5.39
CA ILE A 121 -0.56 1.54 -5.23
C ILE A 121 -0.16 2.06 -6.62
N GLU A 122 -0.47 3.31 -6.92
CA GLU A 122 -0.14 3.97 -8.20
C GLU A 122 0.77 5.17 -7.94
N SER A 123 1.93 5.26 -8.59
CA SER A 123 2.73 6.50 -8.56
C SER A 123 2.12 7.54 -9.50
N LEU A 124 1.68 8.67 -8.94
CA LEU A 124 1.05 9.79 -9.67
C LEU A 124 2.08 10.74 -10.31
N GLY A 125 3.37 10.53 -10.04
CA GLY A 125 4.44 11.49 -10.32
C GLY A 125 4.68 12.45 -9.16
N ASP A 126 5.73 13.28 -9.27
CA ASP A 126 6.07 14.36 -8.33
C ASP A 126 6.10 13.95 -6.84
N GLY A 127 6.48 12.70 -6.54
CA GLY A 127 6.53 12.15 -5.18
C GLY A 127 5.15 11.80 -4.59
N LYS A 128 4.09 11.71 -5.40
CA LYS A 128 2.73 11.36 -4.95
C LYS A 128 2.36 9.93 -5.32
N TYR A 129 1.67 9.25 -4.39
CA TYR A 129 1.32 7.84 -4.49
C TYR A 129 -0.13 7.65 -4.06
N LEU A 130 -0.98 7.15 -4.96
CA LEU A 130 -2.37 6.82 -4.70
C LEU A 130 -2.45 5.39 -4.18
N VAL A 131 -2.74 5.23 -2.88
CA VAL A 131 -2.92 3.94 -2.21
C VAL A 131 -4.39 3.56 -2.32
N HIS A 132 -4.70 2.51 -3.07
CA HIS A 132 -6.00 1.86 -3.09
C HIS A 132 -6.01 0.76 -2.03
N TYR A 133 -6.91 0.86 -1.06
CA TYR A 133 -6.97 -0.06 0.06
C TYR A 133 -8.39 -0.56 0.29
N ASN A 134 -8.50 -1.73 0.89
CA ASN A 134 -9.75 -2.34 1.32
C ASN A 134 -9.75 -2.37 2.86
N ASP A 135 -10.68 -1.65 3.47
CA ASP A 135 -10.81 -1.51 4.92
C ASP A 135 -12.21 -1.96 5.34
N MET A 136 -12.28 -3.19 5.85
CA MET A 136 -13.50 -3.95 6.14
C MET A 136 -14.47 -4.18 4.97
N GLY A 137 -13.94 -4.41 3.76
CA GLY A 137 -14.75 -4.55 2.55
C GLY A 137 -15.09 -3.21 1.86
N ASN A 138 -14.84 -2.07 2.53
CA ASN A 138 -14.94 -0.76 1.91
C ASN A 138 -13.64 -0.39 1.20
N LYS A 139 -13.71 -0.30 -0.12
CA LYS A 139 -12.62 0.20 -0.97
C LYS A 139 -12.44 1.71 -0.77
N GLY A 140 -11.31 2.11 -0.19
CA GLY A 140 -10.88 3.49 -0.04
C GLY A 140 -9.65 3.83 -0.90
N THR A 141 -9.36 5.12 -0.99
CA THR A 141 -8.15 5.64 -1.68
C THR A 141 -7.56 6.80 -0.89
N HIS A 142 -6.24 6.80 -0.68
CA HIS A 142 -5.51 7.93 -0.10
C HIS A 142 -4.35 8.36 -0.99
N THR A 143 -4.11 9.66 -1.09
CA THR A 143 -2.94 10.22 -1.76
C THR A 143 -1.86 10.55 -0.75
N ILE A 144 -0.79 9.75 -0.74
CA ILE A 144 0.38 10.00 0.09
C ILE A 144 1.40 10.79 -0.72
N THR A 145 1.75 11.98 -0.26
CA THR A 145 2.93 12.71 -0.76
C THR A 145 4.15 12.29 0.03
N ILE A 146 5.26 11.96 -0.63
CA ILE A 146 6.54 11.62 -0.01
C ILE A 146 7.59 12.67 -0.36
N VAL A 147 8.53 12.87 0.56
CA VAL A 147 9.76 13.62 0.35
C VAL A 147 10.96 12.70 0.57
N GLN A 148 12.06 12.97 -0.14
CA GLN A 148 13.30 12.23 0.03
C GLN A 148 14.35 13.13 0.69
N GLN A 149 14.86 12.73 1.86
CA GLN A 149 15.85 13.48 2.62
C GLN A 149 17.05 12.58 2.91
N ASN A 150 18.25 13.02 2.57
CA ASN A 150 19.52 12.28 2.74
C ASN A 150 19.56 10.86 2.11
N GLY A 151 18.63 10.53 1.20
CA GLY A 151 18.48 9.19 0.60
C GLY A 151 17.41 8.32 1.24
N ASP A 152 16.84 8.74 2.37
CA ASP A 152 15.68 8.12 3.01
C ASP A 152 14.36 8.73 2.50
N ILE A 153 13.34 7.89 2.37
CA ILE A 153 11.97 8.23 1.97
C ILE A 153 11.14 8.54 3.22
N PHE A 154 10.41 9.65 3.24
CA PHE A 154 9.48 10.01 4.33
C PHE A 154 8.12 10.44 3.77
N PHE A 155 7.03 10.01 4.41
CA PHE A 155 5.67 10.47 4.11
C PHE A 155 5.50 11.92 4.60
N ASP A 156 5.26 12.85 3.69
CA ASP A 156 5.18 14.28 3.98
C ASP A 156 3.76 14.77 4.24
N LYS A 157 2.77 14.26 3.47
CA LYS A 157 1.34 14.66 3.55
C LYS A 157 0.43 13.48 3.19
N LEU A 158 -0.77 13.50 3.74
CA LEU A 158 -1.87 12.60 3.46
C LEU A 158 -3.07 13.44 2.99
N ASP A 159 -3.72 13.03 1.90
CA ASP A 159 -4.89 13.67 1.28
C ASP A 159 -5.93 12.58 0.91
#